data_AF-A0A448ZR64-F1
#
_entry.id   AF-A0A448ZR64-F1
#
_cell.length_a   1.000
_cell.length_b   1.000
_cell.length_c   1.000
_cell.angle_alpha   90.00
_cell.angle_beta   90.00
_cell.angle_gamma   90.00
#
_symmetry.space_group_name_H-M   'P 1'
#
loop_
_entity.id
_entity.type
_entity.pdbx_description
1 polymer ?
#
loop_
_entity_poly.entity_id
_entity_poly.type
_entity_poly.pdbx_seq_one_letter_code
_entity_poly.pdbx_strand_id
1 'polypeptide(L)'
;MTTASSSDNASDAANTNEPGDTRAVHTWIFEPATSERNSKAFTDAGIEAIANHKYKAGHYTFLDNLLNPIWTWLTNLLPMWLAPNAVTMLGGLHCALSYFTTWYYSPNFATPLPDWVVFLSGYCTIAYYTLDCMDGKQARRTGQSSPLGQLFDHGFDCICNLAHSSTQAGYLLLESRWFFAFQGSLFFAFFMAQWEEYYTGMLPHAMGNFGVTEVNYSIGLFAIWNSLIDRERFWTTPLGDFLPAFLLDGSTPVAIPPPLLAAEIRYVGMGIWLLGAVFLCGCSFYRTVTSPFVRENHLRLSALSKLVTPFLIAVAPFWLPYHVLEQETRYISVGMGLLISFLTKKMICFSMARQTFASIQMEAFPYFGIIWLIRSDYFNQHILTDQITKVILAGFCVYQAYRLVTWAKLAIDQICTRLDINCLTIKHKKKD
;
A
#
# COMPACT_ATOMS: atom_id res chain seq x y z
N MET A 1 45.20 2.71 -54.64
CA MET A 1 45.79 1.70 -53.73
C MET A 1 45.64 2.25 -52.31
N THR A 2 44.59 1.87 -51.57
CA THR A 2 44.58 0.76 -50.55
C THR A 2 45.65 1.02 -49.48
N THR A 3 45.41 1.21 -48.18
CA THR A 3 44.56 0.53 -47.16
C THR A 3 44.56 1.39 -45.86
N ALA A 4 43.45 1.68 -45.18
CA ALA A 4 42.71 0.92 -44.14
C ALA A 4 43.38 0.77 -42.74
N SER A 5 42.65 1.23 -41.69
CA SER A 5 42.54 0.80 -40.26
C SER A 5 42.63 2.01 -39.31
N SER A 6 41.85 2.22 -38.24
CA SER A 6 40.70 1.53 -37.63
C SER A 6 40.29 2.35 -36.39
N SER A 7 39.00 2.71 -36.32
CA SER A 7 38.16 2.69 -35.12
C SER A 7 38.62 3.35 -33.81
N ASP A 8 38.03 4.51 -33.50
CA ASP A 8 37.68 4.90 -32.12
C ASP A 8 36.44 5.81 -32.19
N ASN A 9 35.26 5.19 -32.31
CA ASN A 9 33.98 5.83 -32.00
C ASN A 9 33.55 5.32 -30.63
N ALA A 10 34.11 5.91 -29.59
CA ALA A 10 33.49 5.86 -28.27
C ALA A 10 32.22 6.73 -28.34
N SER A 11 31.09 6.06 -28.20
CA SER A 11 29.76 6.66 -28.16
C SER A 11 29.62 7.60 -26.96
N ASP A 12 29.63 8.90 -27.23
CA ASP A 12 29.03 9.92 -26.36
C ASP A 12 27.52 9.65 -26.27
N ALA A 13 27.13 8.81 -25.32
CA ALA A 13 25.74 8.66 -24.92
C ALA A 13 25.36 9.82 -23.99
N ALA A 14 24.65 10.78 -24.59
CA ALA A 14 23.78 11.79 -24.02
C ALA A 14 23.71 11.84 -22.48
N ASN A 15 24.42 12.82 -21.92
CA ASN A 15 24.41 13.18 -20.52
C ASN A 15 23.21 14.11 -20.25
N THR A 16 22.09 13.56 -19.79
CA THR A 16 20.95 14.32 -19.21
C THR A 16 20.77 14.02 -17.71
N ASN A 17 21.88 13.71 -17.02
CA ASN A 17 21.83 13.40 -15.60
C ASN A 17 22.00 14.67 -14.77
N GLU A 18 20.92 15.10 -14.10
CA GLU A 18 21.06 15.91 -12.90
C GLU A 18 22.01 15.15 -11.93
N PRO A 19 23.07 15.79 -11.41
CA PRO A 19 24.02 15.11 -10.55
C PRO A 19 23.30 14.53 -9.32
N GLY A 20 23.28 13.20 -9.20
CA GLY A 20 22.72 12.48 -8.05
C GLY A 20 21.43 11.68 -8.31
N ASP A 21 20.77 11.77 -9.47
CA ASP A 21 19.63 10.88 -9.78
C ASP A 21 20.14 9.50 -10.22
N THR A 22 19.99 8.51 -9.36
CA THR A 22 20.43 7.13 -9.64
C THR A 22 19.30 6.23 -10.11
N ARG A 23 18.07 6.74 -10.28
CA ARG A 23 16.91 5.91 -10.68
C ARG A 23 17.06 5.30 -12.08
N ALA A 24 17.88 5.90 -12.93
CA ALA A 24 18.25 5.37 -14.24
C ALA A 24 19.22 4.16 -14.16
N VAL A 25 19.91 3.99 -13.03
CA VAL A 25 20.80 2.85 -12.82
C VAL A 25 19.97 1.62 -12.47
N HIS A 26 20.10 0.57 -13.28
CA HIS A 26 19.46 -0.71 -12.97
C HIS A 26 20.22 -1.43 -11.84
N THR A 27 19.48 -1.87 -10.81
CA THR A 27 20.04 -2.55 -9.64
C THR A 27 19.27 -3.83 -9.38
N TRP A 28 19.99 -4.95 -9.30
CA TRP A 28 19.37 -6.26 -9.13
C TRP A 28 19.07 -6.59 -7.68
N ILE A 29 20.05 -6.42 -6.78
CA ILE A 29 19.98 -6.98 -5.40
C ILE A 29 20.31 -5.91 -4.34
N PHE A 30 21.44 -5.21 -4.50
CA PHE A 30 21.93 -4.28 -3.47
C PHE A 30 21.87 -2.84 -3.94
N GLU A 31 21.10 -2.01 -3.24
CA GLU A 31 21.03 -0.58 -3.54
C GLU A 31 22.32 0.15 -3.13
N PRO A 32 22.89 1.03 -3.99
CA PRO A 32 24.08 1.79 -3.68
C PRO A 32 23.91 2.66 -2.42
N ALA A 33 24.89 2.56 -1.51
CA ALA A 33 25.05 3.28 -0.25
C ALA A 33 23.91 3.17 0.79
N THR A 34 23.27 2.01 0.89
CA THR A 34 22.63 1.54 2.14
C THR A 34 23.50 0.49 2.88
N SER A 35 24.67 0.13 2.32
CA SER A 35 25.37 -1.12 2.65
C SER A 35 26.73 -0.99 3.36
N GLU A 36 27.26 0.20 3.63
CA GLU A 36 28.40 0.31 4.57
C GLU A 36 27.87 0.39 6.02
N ARG A 37 27.60 -0.79 6.59
CA ARG A 37 27.22 -1.05 7.99
C ARG A 37 25.80 -0.66 8.44
N ASN A 38 24.72 -0.92 7.69
CA ASN A 38 23.33 -0.76 8.20
C ASN A 38 23.04 0.61 8.90
N SER A 39 23.84 1.64 8.64
CA SER A 39 23.89 2.85 9.48
C SER A 39 23.17 4.03 8.84
N LYS A 40 22.77 3.88 7.57
CA LYS A 40 22.08 4.92 6.80
C LYS A 40 20.93 4.34 5.98
N ALA A 41 19.80 5.04 5.94
CA ALA A 41 18.67 4.72 5.07
C ALA A 41 18.85 5.29 3.66
N PHE A 42 19.55 6.43 3.55
CA PHE A 42 19.75 7.18 2.32
C PHE A 42 21.22 7.48 2.06
N THR A 43 21.57 7.68 0.79
CA THR A 43 22.89 8.24 0.41
C THR A 43 22.94 9.72 0.79
N ASP A 44 24.14 10.30 0.90
CA ASP A 44 24.25 11.74 1.21
C ASP A 44 23.60 12.60 0.11
N ALA A 45 23.76 12.24 -1.16
CA ALA A 45 23.06 12.87 -2.27
C ALA A 45 21.53 12.68 -2.21
N GLY A 46 21.07 11.51 -1.76
CA GLY A 46 19.65 11.21 -1.58
C GLY A 46 19.01 12.05 -0.48
N ILE A 47 19.71 12.26 0.64
CA ILE A 47 19.28 13.18 1.70
C ILE A 47 19.14 14.62 1.18
N GLU A 48 20.10 15.08 0.37
CA GLU A 48 20.01 16.39 -0.26
C GLU A 48 18.84 16.49 -1.25
N ALA A 49 18.58 15.43 -2.02
CA ALA A 49 17.44 15.36 -2.92
C ALA A 49 16.11 15.43 -2.15
N ILE A 50 15.98 14.68 -1.05
CA ILE A 50 14.81 14.75 -0.16
C ILE A 50 14.63 16.17 0.37
N ALA A 51 15.70 16.82 0.83
CA ALA A 51 15.61 18.17 1.40
C ALA A 51 15.07 19.21 0.40
N ASN A 52 15.31 19.00 -0.89
CA ASN A 52 14.85 19.86 -1.98
C ASN A 52 13.53 19.38 -2.62
N HIS A 53 13.01 18.22 -2.20
CA HIS A 53 11.79 17.65 -2.74
C HIS A 53 10.59 18.55 -2.49
N LYS A 54 9.76 18.73 -3.51
CA LYS A 54 8.48 19.46 -3.40
C LYS A 54 7.38 18.56 -3.90
N TYR A 55 6.45 18.26 -3.00
CA TYR A 55 5.27 17.49 -3.33
C TYR A 55 4.44 18.20 -4.40
N LYS A 56 4.02 17.45 -5.42
CA LYS A 56 3.08 17.89 -6.44
C LYS A 56 1.80 17.07 -6.29
N ALA A 57 0.81 17.64 -5.63
CA ALA A 57 -0.55 17.12 -5.68
C ALA A 57 -1.05 17.17 -7.13
N GLY A 58 -1.88 16.21 -7.54
CA GLY A 58 -2.59 16.37 -8.82
C GLY A 58 -3.99 16.95 -8.63
N HIS A 59 -4.94 16.48 -9.44
CA HIS A 59 -6.27 17.07 -9.56
C HIS A 59 -7.24 16.71 -8.43
N TYR A 60 -7.87 17.73 -7.85
CA TYR A 60 -8.99 17.52 -6.92
C TYR A 60 -10.23 16.99 -7.64
N THR A 61 -10.84 15.97 -7.05
CA THR A 61 -12.12 15.40 -7.46
C THR A 61 -13.30 16.30 -7.08
N PHE A 62 -14.52 15.92 -7.49
CA PHE A 62 -15.73 16.60 -7.04
C PHE A 62 -15.88 16.52 -5.51
N LEU A 63 -15.67 15.33 -4.93
CA LEU A 63 -15.85 15.13 -3.50
C LEU A 63 -14.77 15.86 -2.69
N ASP A 64 -13.54 15.93 -3.19
CA ASP A 64 -12.49 16.77 -2.59
C ASP A 64 -12.93 18.22 -2.45
N ASN A 65 -13.44 18.80 -3.53
CA ASN A 65 -13.87 20.19 -3.53
C ASN A 65 -15.06 20.42 -2.58
N LEU A 66 -15.96 19.44 -2.47
CA LEU A 66 -17.10 19.49 -1.55
C LEU A 66 -16.68 19.41 -0.08
N LEU A 67 -15.71 18.54 0.26
CA LEU A 67 -15.31 18.27 1.64
C LEU A 67 -14.17 19.16 2.15
N ASN A 68 -13.39 19.78 1.25
CA ASN A 68 -12.29 20.68 1.62
C ASN A 68 -12.67 21.81 2.61
N PRO A 69 -13.83 22.48 2.47
CA PRO A 69 -14.29 23.46 3.47
C PRO A 69 -14.49 22.84 4.86
N ILE A 70 -15.05 21.63 4.94
CA ILE A 70 -15.26 20.89 6.18
C ILE A 70 -13.92 20.52 6.81
N TRP A 71 -12.99 19.95 6.04
CA TRP A 71 -11.66 19.60 6.56
C TRP A 71 -10.89 20.83 7.03
N THR A 72 -11.03 21.97 6.35
CA THR A 72 -10.41 23.23 6.77
C THR A 72 -11.01 23.73 8.08
N TRP A 73 -12.33 23.68 8.21
CA TRP A 73 -13.02 24.03 9.45
C TRP A 73 -12.58 23.12 10.61
N LEU A 74 -12.54 21.80 10.41
CA LEU A 74 -12.05 20.83 11.39
C LEU A 74 -10.57 21.09 11.76
N THR A 75 -9.73 21.39 10.77
CA THR A 75 -8.32 21.74 11.00
C THR A 75 -8.19 22.96 11.91
N ASN A 76 -9.07 23.95 11.79
CA ASN A 76 -9.04 25.13 12.64
C ASN A 76 -9.33 24.84 14.12
N LEU A 77 -10.01 23.72 14.42
CA LEU A 77 -10.24 23.25 15.79
C LEU A 77 -9.01 22.59 16.41
N LEU A 78 -8.05 22.14 15.60
CA LEU A 78 -6.82 21.56 16.12
C LEU A 78 -5.96 22.64 16.82
N PRO A 79 -5.29 22.30 17.94
CA PRO A 79 -4.43 23.25 18.61
C PRO A 79 -3.16 23.53 17.80
N MET A 80 -2.64 24.76 17.89
CA MET A 80 -1.46 25.20 17.12
C MET A 80 -0.14 24.52 17.52
N TRP A 81 -0.10 23.84 18.67
CA TRP A 81 1.06 23.06 19.11
C TRP A 81 1.10 21.65 18.51
N LEU A 82 -0.02 21.17 17.96
CA LEU A 82 -0.11 19.82 17.40
C LEU A 82 0.57 19.75 16.04
N ALA A 83 1.65 18.97 15.97
CA ALA A 83 2.40 18.75 14.75
C ALA A 83 1.54 18.00 13.70
N PRO A 84 1.69 18.30 12.40
CA PRO A 84 0.96 17.61 11.33
C PRO A 84 1.08 16.08 11.37
N ASN A 85 2.31 15.56 11.50
CA ASN A 85 2.55 14.12 11.59
C ASN A 85 1.88 13.47 12.81
N ALA A 86 1.65 14.24 13.89
CA ALA A 86 0.88 13.74 15.03
C ALA A 86 -0.61 13.58 14.68
N VAL A 87 -1.16 14.41 13.80
CA VAL A 87 -2.52 14.26 13.25
C VAL A 87 -2.62 12.96 12.45
N THR A 88 -1.68 12.71 11.55
CA THR A 88 -1.56 11.45 10.79
C THR A 88 -1.48 10.24 11.74
N MET A 89 -0.65 10.32 12.78
CA MET A 89 -0.50 9.26 13.78
C MET A 89 -1.82 8.99 14.54
N LEU A 90 -2.56 10.04 14.92
CA LEU A 90 -3.89 9.92 15.54
C LEU A 90 -4.89 9.23 14.60
N GLY A 91 -4.82 9.51 13.30
CA GLY A 91 -5.54 8.76 12.28
C GLY A 91 -5.14 7.28 12.33
N GLY A 92 -3.85 6.98 12.25
CA GLY A 92 -3.33 5.62 12.30
C GLY A 92 -3.77 4.83 13.53
N LEU A 93 -3.97 5.48 14.68
CA LEU A 93 -4.50 4.85 15.89
C LEU A 93 -5.97 4.39 15.74
N HIS A 94 -6.80 5.08 14.94
CA HIS A 94 -8.15 4.61 14.62
C HIS A 94 -8.11 3.34 13.76
N CYS A 95 -7.21 3.30 12.77
CA CYS A 95 -6.96 2.09 11.97
C CYS A 95 -6.46 0.94 12.85
N ALA A 96 -5.54 1.21 13.78
CA ALA A 96 -5.08 0.21 14.75
C ALA A 96 -6.24 -0.32 15.63
N LEU A 97 -7.10 0.57 16.14
CA LEU A 97 -8.28 0.18 16.92
C LEU A 97 -9.22 -0.73 16.11
N SER A 98 -9.54 -0.35 14.88
CA SER A 98 -10.36 -1.15 13.95
C SER A 98 -9.73 -2.54 13.71
N TYR A 99 -8.43 -2.55 13.39
CA TYR A 99 -7.67 -3.76 13.12
C TYR A 99 -7.70 -4.72 14.32
N PHE A 100 -7.22 -4.27 15.49
CA PHE A 100 -7.12 -5.15 16.66
C PHE A 100 -8.49 -5.64 17.14
N THR A 101 -9.53 -4.82 17.04
CA THR A 101 -10.90 -5.24 17.38
C THR A 101 -11.40 -6.32 16.42
N THR A 102 -11.21 -6.13 15.12
CA THR A 102 -11.59 -7.12 14.08
C THR A 102 -10.94 -8.48 14.35
N TRP A 103 -9.62 -8.50 14.57
CA TRP A 103 -8.88 -9.75 14.78
C TRP A 103 -9.03 -10.37 16.17
N TYR A 104 -9.54 -9.61 17.14
CA TYR A 104 -9.94 -10.15 18.43
C TYR A 104 -11.20 -11.02 18.28
N TYR A 105 -12.18 -10.55 17.51
CA TYR A 105 -13.44 -11.26 17.30
C TYR A 105 -13.33 -12.39 16.26
N SER A 106 -12.61 -12.17 15.16
CA SER A 106 -12.49 -13.17 14.10
C SER A 106 -11.05 -13.27 13.59
N PRO A 107 -10.18 -14.07 14.25
CA PRO A 107 -8.76 -14.18 13.91
C PRO A 107 -8.50 -14.81 12.54
N ASN A 108 -9.50 -15.44 11.93
CA ASN A 108 -9.39 -16.14 10.65
C ASN A 108 -10.63 -16.03 9.76
N PHE A 109 -11.54 -15.10 10.08
CA PHE A 109 -12.81 -14.92 9.38
C PHE A 109 -13.74 -16.14 9.38
N ALA A 110 -13.48 -17.15 10.24
CA ALA A 110 -14.34 -18.32 10.37
C ALA A 110 -15.67 -18.02 11.09
N THR A 111 -15.71 -16.90 11.83
CA THR A 111 -16.93 -16.41 12.48
C THR A 111 -17.26 -15.00 11.99
N PRO A 112 -18.54 -14.71 11.68
CA PRO A 112 -18.98 -13.36 11.35
C PRO A 112 -18.65 -12.38 12.47
N LEU A 113 -18.19 -11.17 12.09
CA LEU A 113 -17.96 -10.12 13.07
C LEU A 113 -19.28 -9.63 13.67
N PRO A 114 -19.33 -9.27 14.97
CA PRO A 114 -20.47 -8.56 15.53
C PRO A 114 -20.72 -7.22 14.83
N ASP A 115 -21.98 -6.82 14.70
CA ASP A 115 -22.40 -5.61 13.99
C ASP A 115 -21.70 -4.35 14.50
N TRP A 116 -21.57 -4.20 15.81
CA TRP A 116 -20.92 -3.03 16.42
C TRP A 116 -19.42 -2.96 16.08
N VAL A 117 -18.75 -4.09 15.84
CA VAL A 117 -17.34 -4.12 15.40
C VAL A 117 -17.26 -3.57 13.99
N VAL A 118 -18.17 -4.01 13.10
CA VAL A 118 -18.26 -3.51 11.72
C VAL A 118 -18.58 -2.01 11.70
N PHE A 119 -19.50 -1.55 12.55
CA PHE A 119 -19.81 -0.12 12.71
C PHE A 119 -18.58 0.67 13.17
N LEU A 120 -17.89 0.19 14.21
CA LEU A 120 -16.67 0.81 14.73
C LEU A 120 -15.59 0.89 13.64
N SER A 121 -15.39 -0.17 12.87
CA SER A 121 -14.43 -0.18 11.77
C SER A 121 -14.77 0.85 10.68
N GLY A 122 -16.05 0.99 10.35
CA GLY A 122 -16.53 2.03 9.43
C GLY A 122 -16.28 3.45 9.96
N TYR A 123 -16.61 3.72 11.22
CA TYR A 123 -16.28 4.98 11.90
C TYR A 123 -14.77 5.26 11.89
N CYS A 124 -13.96 4.27 12.27
CA CYS A 124 -12.50 4.41 12.31
C CYS A 124 -11.91 4.71 10.92
N THR A 125 -12.46 4.13 9.85
CA THR A 125 -12.03 4.39 8.47
C THR A 125 -12.34 5.84 8.08
N ILE A 126 -13.54 6.33 8.38
CA ILE A 126 -13.94 7.73 8.14
C ILE A 126 -13.07 8.69 8.95
N ALA A 127 -12.85 8.38 10.24
CA ALA A 127 -12.03 9.19 11.13
C ALA A 127 -10.57 9.26 10.65
N TYR A 128 -9.98 8.11 10.28
CA TYR A 128 -8.65 8.02 9.69
C TYR A 128 -8.53 8.96 8.49
N TYR A 129 -9.40 8.76 7.50
CA TYR A 129 -9.30 9.48 6.25
C TYR A 129 -9.62 10.99 6.39
N THR A 130 -10.46 11.36 7.36
CA THR A 130 -10.67 12.76 7.70
C THR A 130 -9.41 13.40 8.28
N LEU A 131 -8.72 12.70 9.19
CA LEU A 131 -7.49 13.18 9.82
C LEU A 131 -6.31 13.27 8.84
N ASP A 132 -6.23 12.30 7.93
CA ASP A 132 -5.32 12.27 6.77
C ASP A 132 -5.48 13.55 5.93
N CYS A 133 -6.70 13.86 5.49
CA CYS A 133 -7.00 15.10 4.74
C CYS A 133 -6.75 16.41 5.50
N MET A 134 -6.62 16.35 6.83
CA MET A 134 -6.36 17.49 7.71
C MET A 134 -4.87 17.73 7.93
N ASP A 135 -3.99 16.74 7.78
CA ASP A 135 -2.58 16.89 8.18
C ASP A 135 -1.82 17.93 7.35
N GLY A 136 -1.99 17.95 6.03
CA GLY A 136 -1.36 18.91 5.13
C GLY A 136 -1.96 20.30 5.29
N LYS A 137 -3.23 20.39 5.69
CA LYS A 137 -3.89 21.66 6.06
C LYS A 137 -3.29 22.19 7.35
N GLN A 138 -3.11 21.33 8.35
CA GLN A 138 -2.42 21.68 9.59
C GLN A 138 -0.96 22.08 9.31
N ALA A 139 -0.25 21.39 8.41
CA ALA A 139 1.12 21.72 8.02
C ALA A 139 1.24 23.12 7.41
N ARG A 140 0.30 23.51 6.54
CA ARG A 140 0.24 24.88 6.01
C ARG A 140 -0.08 25.90 7.10
N ARG A 141 -1.03 25.57 7.99
CA ARG A 141 -1.46 26.43 9.09
C ARG A 141 -0.37 26.69 10.13
N THR A 142 0.45 25.68 10.44
CA THR A 142 1.55 25.78 11.42
C THR A 142 2.91 26.10 10.78
N GLY A 143 2.97 26.24 9.45
CA GLY A 143 4.23 26.48 8.72
C GLY A 143 5.22 25.31 8.78
N GLN A 144 4.71 24.07 8.85
CA GLN A 144 5.49 22.83 9.00
C GLN A 144 5.43 21.90 7.77
N SER A 145 5.10 22.44 6.59
CA SER A 145 5.14 21.67 5.34
C SER A 145 6.55 21.17 5.06
N SER A 146 6.74 19.86 4.93
CA SER A 146 8.04 19.24 4.69
C SER A 146 7.91 17.92 3.91
N PRO A 147 8.98 17.47 3.23
CA PRO A 147 9.06 16.13 2.60
C PRO A 147 8.82 14.98 3.60
N LEU A 148 9.20 15.19 4.87
CA LEU A 148 8.92 14.22 5.94
C LEU A 148 7.41 14.01 6.12
N GLY A 149 6.61 15.07 5.98
CA GLY A 149 5.14 14.98 6.08
C GLY A 149 4.57 14.00 5.07
N GLN A 150 4.95 14.13 3.79
CA GLN A 150 4.52 13.21 2.73
C GLN A 150 4.92 11.76 3.03
N LEU A 151 6.17 11.55 3.48
CA LEU A 151 6.62 10.21 3.87
C LEU A 151 5.80 9.62 5.01
N PHE A 152 5.54 10.43 6.03
CA PHE A 152 4.84 10.00 7.22
C PHE A 152 3.39 9.62 6.89
N ASP A 153 2.73 10.48 6.11
CA ASP A 153 1.37 10.32 5.60
C ASP A 153 1.20 9.03 4.77
N HIS A 154 1.82 8.97 3.59
CA HIS A 154 1.74 7.80 2.71
C HIS A 154 2.32 6.52 3.36
N GLY A 155 3.26 6.69 4.31
CA GLY A 155 3.80 5.59 5.09
C GLY A 155 2.76 4.96 6.03
N PHE A 156 1.91 5.78 6.65
CA PHE A 156 0.79 5.31 7.47
C PHE A 156 -0.33 4.71 6.61
N ASP A 157 -0.68 5.33 5.47
CA ASP A 157 -1.64 4.76 4.50
C ASP A 157 -1.38 3.29 4.20
N CYS A 158 -0.11 2.99 3.95
CA CYS A 158 0.28 1.64 3.61
C CYS A 158 0.04 0.62 4.74
N ILE A 159 0.26 1.02 6.01
CA ILE A 159 -0.02 0.15 7.17
C ILE A 159 -1.53 0.07 7.41
N CYS A 160 -2.25 1.18 7.25
CA CYS A 160 -3.69 1.27 7.42
C CYS A 160 -4.46 0.36 6.46
N ASN A 161 -3.88 -0.02 5.32
CA ASN A 161 -4.42 -1.06 4.45
C ASN A 161 -4.64 -2.43 5.14
N LEU A 162 -3.93 -2.74 6.23
CA LEU A 162 -4.21 -3.92 7.06
C LEU A 162 -5.59 -3.81 7.75
N ALA A 163 -5.92 -2.62 8.26
CA ALA A 163 -7.22 -2.33 8.90
C ALA A 163 -8.34 -2.32 7.86
N HIS A 164 -8.10 -1.66 6.73
CA HIS A 164 -9.06 -1.64 5.62
C HIS A 164 -9.31 -3.06 5.10
N SER A 165 -8.27 -3.83 4.82
CA SER A 165 -8.45 -5.15 4.23
C SER A 165 -9.22 -6.11 5.14
N SER A 166 -8.90 -6.10 6.44
CA SER A 166 -9.58 -6.93 7.45
C SER A 166 -11.02 -6.50 7.70
N THR A 167 -11.31 -5.20 7.68
CA THR A 167 -12.68 -4.67 7.80
C THR A 167 -13.55 -5.18 6.65
N GLN A 168 -13.06 -5.07 5.40
CA GLN A 168 -13.83 -5.52 4.23
C GLN A 168 -14.04 -7.03 4.21
N ALA A 169 -13.00 -7.80 4.55
CA ALA A 169 -13.14 -9.24 4.70
C ALA A 169 -14.21 -9.62 5.74
N GLY A 170 -14.21 -8.91 6.87
CA GLY A 170 -15.17 -9.10 7.94
C GLY A 170 -16.61 -8.83 7.55
N TYR A 171 -16.90 -7.71 6.88
CA TYR A 171 -18.29 -7.40 6.50
C TYR A 171 -18.76 -8.13 5.24
N LEU A 172 -17.86 -8.51 4.32
CA LEU A 172 -18.19 -9.31 3.14
C LEU A 172 -18.25 -10.82 3.43
N LEU A 173 -17.90 -11.22 4.66
CA LEU A 173 -17.81 -12.62 5.09
C LEU A 173 -16.86 -13.43 4.18
N LEU A 174 -15.67 -12.86 3.88
CA LEU A 174 -14.72 -13.52 2.99
C LEU A 174 -14.02 -14.69 3.68
N GLU A 175 -13.95 -15.81 2.96
CA GLU A 175 -13.05 -16.89 3.30
C GLU A 175 -11.58 -16.49 3.09
N SER A 176 -10.67 -17.17 3.79
CA SER A 176 -9.24 -16.84 3.79
C SER A 176 -8.62 -16.71 2.39
N ARG A 177 -8.98 -17.59 1.44
CA ARG A 177 -8.47 -17.52 0.06
C ARG A 177 -8.85 -16.22 -0.66
N TRP A 178 -10.12 -15.84 -0.55
CA TRP A 178 -10.63 -14.60 -1.15
C TRP A 178 -10.09 -13.37 -0.45
N PHE A 179 -9.94 -13.44 0.88
CA PHE A 179 -9.25 -12.42 1.64
C PHE A 179 -7.81 -12.20 1.16
N PHE A 180 -7.02 -13.25 0.92
CA PHE A 180 -5.65 -13.08 0.40
C PHE A 180 -5.61 -12.59 -1.05
N ALA A 181 -6.58 -12.95 -1.89
CA ALA A 181 -6.71 -12.36 -3.23
C ALA A 181 -6.97 -10.86 -3.15
N PHE A 182 -7.87 -10.46 -2.25
CA PHE A 182 -8.22 -9.08 -2.00
C PHE A 182 -7.07 -8.29 -1.38
N GLN A 183 -6.48 -8.78 -0.28
CA GLN A 183 -5.33 -8.15 0.37
C GLN A 183 -4.14 -8.05 -0.59
N GLY A 184 -3.80 -9.13 -1.29
CA GLY A 184 -2.70 -9.13 -2.26
C GLY A 184 -2.90 -8.10 -3.38
N SER A 185 -4.09 -8.06 -3.98
CA SER A 185 -4.40 -7.08 -5.02
C SER A 185 -4.41 -5.64 -4.50
N LEU A 186 -4.97 -5.37 -3.31
CA LEU A 186 -4.98 -4.07 -2.67
C LEU A 186 -3.55 -3.54 -2.43
N PHE A 187 -2.72 -4.34 -1.76
CA PHE A 187 -1.36 -3.93 -1.43
C PHE A 187 -0.47 -3.80 -2.67
N PHE A 188 -0.64 -4.68 -3.68
CA PHE A 188 0.10 -4.57 -4.94
C PHE A 188 -0.31 -3.34 -5.74
N ALA A 189 -1.61 -3.04 -5.84
CA ALA A 189 -2.10 -1.83 -6.50
C ALA A 189 -1.59 -0.56 -5.80
N PHE A 190 -1.59 -0.55 -4.46
CA PHE A 190 -1.03 0.56 -3.68
C PHE A 190 0.48 0.73 -3.93
N PHE A 191 1.26 -0.36 -3.93
CA PHE A 191 2.68 -0.31 -4.29
C PHE A 191 2.89 0.23 -5.72
N MET A 192 2.05 -0.19 -6.68
CA MET A 192 2.14 0.25 -8.07
C MET A 192 1.89 1.74 -8.24
N ALA A 193 1.02 2.36 -7.45
CA ALA A 193 0.85 3.82 -7.45
C ALA A 193 2.14 4.55 -7.02
N GLN A 194 2.86 4.02 -6.02
CA GLN A 194 4.14 4.58 -5.58
C GLN A 194 5.28 4.30 -6.57
N TRP A 195 5.26 3.14 -7.22
CA TRP A 195 6.17 2.81 -8.33
C TRP A 195 5.93 3.71 -9.56
N GLU A 196 4.68 4.09 -9.83
CA GLU A 196 4.36 5.09 -10.85
C GLU A 196 4.96 6.44 -10.48
N GLU A 197 4.72 6.95 -9.25
CA GLU A 197 5.32 8.21 -8.78
C GLU A 197 6.85 8.20 -8.86
N TYR A 198 7.48 7.07 -8.54
CA TYR A 198 8.93 6.89 -8.63
C TYR A 198 9.49 7.20 -10.02
N TYR A 199 8.75 6.92 -11.09
CA TYR A 199 9.18 7.18 -12.47
C TYR A 199 8.60 8.45 -13.08
N THR A 200 7.37 8.82 -12.74
CA THR A 200 6.67 9.96 -13.34
C THR A 200 6.86 11.26 -12.54
N GLY A 201 7.22 11.17 -11.26
CA GLY A 201 7.25 12.29 -10.32
C GLY A 201 5.87 12.81 -9.92
N MET A 202 4.80 12.07 -10.22
CA MET A 202 3.42 12.44 -9.89
C MET A 202 2.65 11.21 -9.38
N LEU A 203 2.03 11.33 -8.21
CA LEU A 203 1.20 10.27 -7.64
C LEU A 203 -0.20 10.24 -8.31
N PRO A 204 -0.66 9.09 -8.83
CA PRO A 204 -2.00 8.94 -9.43
C PRO A 204 -3.09 8.83 -8.35
N HIS A 205 -3.41 9.95 -7.70
CA HIS A 205 -4.40 10.04 -6.62
C HIS A 205 -5.87 10.12 -7.12
N ALA A 206 -6.11 10.37 -8.41
CA ALA A 206 -7.45 10.39 -9.00
C ALA A 206 -7.43 10.02 -10.49
N MET A 207 -8.53 9.39 -10.95
CA MET A 207 -8.84 9.15 -12.37
C MET A 207 -10.12 9.92 -12.73
N GLY A 208 -9.96 11.11 -13.29
CA GLY A 208 -11.07 12.04 -13.51
C GLY A 208 -11.66 12.50 -12.17
N ASN A 209 -12.98 12.36 -12.00
CA ASN A 209 -13.69 12.74 -10.77
C ASN A 209 -13.81 11.61 -9.75
N PHE A 210 -13.01 10.55 -9.86
CA PHE A 210 -12.99 9.45 -8.90
C PHE A 210 -11.57 9.19 -8.43
N GLY A 211 -11.32 9.31 -7.13
CA GLY A 211 -9.99 9.17 -6.55
C GLY A 211 -10.02 8.55 -5.16
N VAL A 212 -8.93 8.79 -4.42
CA VAL A 212 -8.71 8.26 -3.07
C VAL A 212 -9.83 8.66 -2.12
N THR A 213 -10.40 9.86 -2.29
CA THR A 213 -11.48 10.43 -1.46
C THR A 213 -12.76 9.63 -1.54
N GLU A 214 -13.25 9.41 -2.75
CA GLU A 214 -14.45 8.62 -2.99
C GLU A 214 -14.27 7.20 -2.46
N VAL A 215 -13.13 6.56 -2.70
CA VAL A 215 -12.86 5.20 -2.27
C VAL A 215 -12.87 5.08 -0.74
N ASN A 216 -12.14 5.92 -0.02
CA ASN A 216 -12.00 5.78 1.44
C ASN A 216 -13.29 6.10 2.19
N TYR A 217 -14.00 7.19 1.85
CA TYR A 217 -15.31 7.47 2.46
C TYR A 217 -16.34 6.40 2.09
N SER A 218 -16.30 5.87 0.85
CA SER A 218 -17.19 4.77 0.46
C SER A 218 -16.94 3.52 1.28
N ILE A 219 -15.68 3.12 1.51
CA ILE A 219 -15.35 1.97 2.36
C ILE A 219 -15.91 2.16 3.77
N GLY A 220 -15.70 3.33 4.37
CA GLY A 220 -16.19 3.63 5.71
C GLY A 220 -17.72 3.64 5.83
N LEU A 221 -18.40 4.33 4.90
CA LEU A 221 -19.86 4.38 4.85
C LEU A 221 -20.48 3.03 4.53
N PHE A 222 -19.84 2.24 3.66
CA PHE A 222 -20.29 0.91 3.31
C PHE A 222 -20.15 -0.07 4.48
N ALA A 223 -19.07 0.03 5.26
CA ALA A 223 -18.94 -0.72 6.51
C ALA A 223 -20.05 -0.32 7.51
N ILE A 224 -20.34 0.97 7.68
CA ILE A 224 -21.47 1.40 8.53
C ILE A 224 -22.79 0.81 8.02
N TRP A 225 -23.07 0.88 6.73
CA TRP A 225 -24.29 0.28 6.17
C TRP A 225 -24.37 -1.23 6.43
N ASN A 226 -23.25 -1.94 6.27
CA ASN A 226 -23.15 -3.37 6.54
C ASN A 226 -23.43 -3.73 8.01
N SER A 227 -23.18 -2.82 8.96
CA SER A 227 -23.53 -3.03 10.37
C SER A 227 -25.03 -2.94 10.65
N LEU A 228 -25.83 -2.44 9.71
CA LEU A 228 -27.27 -2.20 9.86
C LEU A 228 -28.14 -3.24 9.15
N ILE A 229 -27.53 -4.21 8.47
CA ILE A 229 -28.22 -5.24 7.69
C ILE A 229 -27.87 -6.64 8.18
N ASP A 230 -28.71 -7.61 7.82
CA ASP A 230 -28.38 -9.03 7.92
C ASP A 230 -27.35 -9.39 6.84
N ARG A 231 -26.06 -9.30 7.21
CA ARG A 231 -24.92 -9.52 6.32
C ARG A 231 -24.87 -10.94 5.78
N GLU A 232 -25.16 -11.93 6.61
CA GLU A 232 -25.13 -13.34 6.19
C GLU A 232 -26.15 -13.55 5.10
N ARG A 233 -27.41 -13.17 5.35
CA ARG A 233 -28.46 -13.28 4.36
C ARG A 233 -28.13 -12.51 3.08
N PHE A 234 -27.65 -11.27 3.20
CA PHE A 234 -27.37 -10.45 2.01
C PHE A 234 -26.22 -11.01 1.17
N TRP A 235 -25.05 -11.25 1.78
CA TRP A 235 -23.82 -11.57 1.04
C TRP A 235 -23.77 -12.98 0.48
N THR A 236 -24.45 -13.94 1.12
CA THR A 236 -24.52 -15.33 0.65
C THR A 236 -25.71 -15.60 -0.26
N THR A 237 -26.54 -14.59 -0.56
CA THR A 237 -27.62 -14.73 -1.56
C THR A 237 -26.99 -14.86 -2.97
N PRO A 238 -27.43 -15.81 -3.80
CA PRO A 238 -27.03 -15.88 -5.21
C PRO A 238 -27.44 -14.62 -5.97
N LEU A 239 -26.61 -14.16 -6.91
CA LEU A 239 -26.89 -12.96 -7.71
C LEU A 239 -28.24 -13.03 -8.42
N GLY A 240 -28.61 -14.21 -8.95
CA GLY A 240 -29.88 -14.41 -9.66
C GLY A 240 -31.11 -14.12 -8.82
N ASP A 241 -31.05 -14.39 -7.51
CA ASP A 241 -32.17 -14.17 -6.59
C ASP A 241 -32.33 -12.68 -6.21
N PHE A 242 -31.29 -11.88 -6.47
CA PHE A 242 -31.28 -10.44 -6.21
C PHE A 242 -31.67 -9.60 -7.44
N LEU A 243 -31.50 -10.14 -8.65
CA LEU A 243 -31.75 -9.40 -9.89
C LEU A 243 -33.25 -9.31 -10.21
N PRO A 244 -33.72 -8.15 -10.73
CA PRO A 244 -35.07 -8.03 -11.26
C PRO A 244 -35.39 -9.06 -12.34
N ALA A 245 -36.63 -9.56 -12.35
CA ALA A 245 -37.08 -10.61 -13.28
C ALA A 245 -36.85 -10.28 -14.78
N PHE A 246 -36.92 -9.00 -15.16
CA PHE A 246 -36.69 -8.58 -16.55
C PHE A 246 -35.24 -8.76 -17.02
N LEU A 247 -34.27 -8.92 -16.11
CA LEU A 247 -32.88 -9.26 -16.45
C LEU A 247 -32.67 -10.78 -16.61
N LEU A 248 -33.66 -11.59 -16.21
CA LEU A 248 -33.59 -13.05 -16.16
C LEU A 248 -34.46 -13.70 -17.24
N ASP A 249 -35.48 -13.00 -17.75
CA ASP A 249 -36.46 -13.50 -18.72
C ASP A 249 -35.97 -13.49 -20.18
N GLY A 250 -34.73 -13.06 -20.43
CA GLY A 250 -34.14 -12.99 -21.78
C GLY A 250 -34.68 -11.84 -22.63
N SER A 251 -35.48 -10.94 -22.08
CA SER A 251 -35.97 -9.74 -22.77
C SER A 251 -34.89 -8.67 -22.97
N THR A 252 -33.79 -8.75 -22.21
CA THR A 252 -32.62 -7.88 -22.39
C THR A 252 -31.60 -8.46 -23.37
N PRO A 253 -30.94 -7.63 -24.19
CA PRO A 253 -29.88 -8.08 -25.12
C PRO A 253 -28.62 -8.60 -24.41
N VAL A 254 -28.54 -8.48 -23.08
CA VAL A 254 -27.44 -8.99 -22.26
C VAL A 254 -27.91 -10.25 -21.54
N ALA A 255 -27.46 -11.41 -21.99
CA ALA A 255 -27.66 -12.66 -21.27
C ALA A 255 -26.59 -12.81 -20.18
N ILE A 256 -27.01 -12.89 -18.92
CA ILE A 256 -26.09 -13.10 -17.79
C ILE A 256 -25.74 -14.60 -17.71
N PRO A 257 -24.44 -14.97 -17.68
CA PRO A 257 -24.04 -16.38 -17.64
C PRO A 257 -24.62 -17.12 -16.42
N PRO A 258 -25.11 -18.37 -16.56
CA PRO A 258 -25.64 -19.15 -15.43
C PRO A 258 -24.68 -19.30 -14.23
N PRO A 259 -23.35 -19.49 -14.43
CA PRO A 259 -22.42 -19.52 -13.29
C PRO A 259 -22.37 -18.21 -12.50
N LEU A 260 -22.59 -17.08 -13.17
CA LEU A 260 -22.58 -15.76 -12.51
C LEU A 260 -23.88 -15.53 -11.73
N LEU A 261 -25.02 -16.01 -12.25
CA LEU A 261 -26.30 -15.98 -11.53
C LEU A 261 -26.28 -16.85 -10.27
N ALA A 262 -25.59 -17.99 -10.32
CA ALA A 262 -25.43 -18.89 -9.17
C ALA A 262 -24.37 -18.42 -8.16
N ALA A 263 -23.53 -17.44 -8.52
CA ALA A 263 -22.50 -16.93 -7.62
C ALA A 263 -23.10 -16.05 -6.53
N GLU A 264 -22.64 -16.22 -5.30
CA GLU A 264 -23.03 -15.37 -4.18
C GLU A 264 -22.55 -13.92 -4.41
N ILE A 265 -23.34 -12.95 -3.94
CA ILE A 265 -23.07 -11.51 -4.15
C ILE A 265 -21.67 -11.12 -3.68
N ARG A 266 -21.15 -11.70 -2.57
CA ARG A 266 -19.78 -11.43 -2.09
C ARG A 266 -18.70 -11.76 -3.14
N TYR A 267 -18.85 -12.87 -3.87
CA TYR A 267 -17.87 -13.29 -4.88
C TYR A 267 -17.99 -12.51 -6.17
N VAL A 268 -19.20 -12.06 -6.53
CA VAL A 268 -19.41 -11.12 -7.64
C VAL A 268 -18.73 -9.79 -7.34
N GLY A 269 -18.93 -9.24 -6.13
CA GLY A 269 -18.26 -8.04 -5.67
C GLY A 269 -16.73 -8.18 -5.69
N MET A 270 -16.21 -9.35 -5.29
CA MET A 270 -14.77 -9.64 -5.37
C MET A 270 -14.24 -9.74 -6.78
N GLY A 271 -15.01 -10.31 -7.71
CA GLY A 271 -14.67 -10.30 -9.13
C GLY A 271 -14.56 -8.87 -9.67
N ILE A 272 -15.53 -8.01 -9.36
CA ILE A 272 -15.53 -6.58 -9.75
C ILE A 272 -14.29 -5.87 -9.18
N TRP A 273 -13.97 -6.09 -7.90
CA TRP A 273 -12.76 -5.54 -7.28
C TRP A 273 -11.49 -5.96 -8.03
N LEU A 274 -11.31 -7.26 -8.27
CA LEU A 274 -10.10 -7.79 -8.91
C LEU A 274 -9.94 -7.25 -10.34
N LEU A 275 -11.04 -7.15 -11.10
CA LEU A 275 -11.04 -6.52 -12.42
C LEU A 275 -10.66 -5.04 -12.34
N GLY A 276 -11.21 -4.30 -11.37
CA GLY A 276 -10.85 -2.91 -11.12
C GLY A 276 -9.38 -2.74 -10.75
N ALA A 277 -8.85 -3.61 -9.88
CA ALA A 277 -7.45 -3.62 -9.49
C ALA A 277 -6.53 -3.87 -10.69
N VAL A 278 -6.85 -4.86 -11.54
CA VAL A 278 -6.10 -5.14 -12.77
C VAL A 278 -6.15 -3.95 -13.74
N PHE A 279 -7.32 -3.31 -13.89
CA PHE A 279 -7.47 -2.14 -14.73
C PHE A 279 -6.60 -0.97 -14.24
N LEU A 280 -6.69 -0.61 -12.96
CA LEU A 280 -5.88 0.46 -12.36
C LEU A 280 -4.39 0.16 -12.49
N CYS A 281 -4.01 -1.09 -12.24
CA CYS A 281 -2.65 -1.58 -12.42
C CYS A 281 -2.17 -1.42 -13.87
N GLY A 282 -3.01 -1.76 -14.85
CA GLY A 282 -2.75 -1.58 -16.28
C GLY A 282 -2.57 -0.11 -16.66
N CYS A 283 -3.37 0.80 -16.09
CA CYS A 283 -3.22 2.24 -16.27
C CYS A 283 -1.89 2.75 -15.72
N SER A 284 -1.50 2.35 -14.49
CA SER A 284 -0.21 2.72 -13.90
C SER A 284 0.97 2.19 -14.68
N PHE A 285 0.86 0.94 -15.16
CA PHE A 285 1.84 0.35 -16.06
C PHE A 285 2.00 1.19 -17.32
N TYR A 286 0.91 1.48 -18.02
CA TYR A 286 0.91 2.28 -19.25
C TYR A 286 1.57 3.65 -19.03
N ARG A 287 1.11 4.41 -18.04
CA ARG A 287 1.65 5.76 -17.75
C ARG A 287 3.14 5.72 -17.45
N THR A 288 3.60 4.72 -16.69
CA THR A 288 5.02 4.56 -16.36
C THR A 288 5.88 4.24 -17.58
N VAL A 289 5.50 3.24 -18.39
CA VAL A 289 6.32 2.83 -19.56
C VAL A 289 6.29 3.84 -20.71
N THR A 290 5.29 4.71 -20.75
CA THR A 290 5.20 5.84 -21.68
C THR A 290 5.82 7.13 -21.17
N SER A 291 6.20 7.20 -19.89
CA SER A 291 6.77 8.41 -19.30
C SER A 291 8.07 8.84 -20.03
N PRO A 292 8.32 10.15 -20.20
CA PRO A 292 9.54 10.64 -20.84
C PRO A 292 10.80 10.08 -20.19
N PHE A 293 10.86 10.09 -18.86
CA PHE A 293 12.00 9.57 -18.09
C PHE A 293 12.31 8.10 -18.41
N VAL A 294 11.31 7.22 -18.46
CA VAL A 294 11.52 5.79 -18.78
C VAL A 294 11.89 5.58 -20.26
N ARG A 295 11.28 6.36 -21.17
CA ARG A 295 11.51 6.21 -22.62
C ARG A 295 12.90 6.70 -23.02
N GLU A 296 13.30 7.87 -22.55
CA GLU A 296 14.57 8.51 -22.89
C GLU A 296 15.76 7.74 -22.30
N ASN A 297 15.62 7.17 -21.10
CA ASN A 297 16.65 6.37 -20.44
C ASN A 297 16.56 4.86 -20.75
N HIS A 298 15.68 4.43 -21.65
CA HIS A 298 15.49 3.02 -22.04
C HIS A 298 15.21 2.05 -20.85
N LEU A 299 14.47 2.51 -19.83
CA LEU A 299 14.33 1.80 -18.55
C LEU A 299 13.18 0.79 -18.48
N ARG A 300 12.47 0.47 -19.57
CA ARG A 300 11.24 -0.34 -19.52
C ARG A 300 11.40 -1.67 -18.79
N LEU A 301 12.46 -2.44 -19.10
CA LEU A 301 12.75 -3.71 -18.43
C LEU A 301 13.16 -3.51 -16.97
N SER A 302 13.96 -2.47 -16.70
CA SER A 302 14.37 -2.08 -15.34
C SER A 302 13.17 -1.69 -14.47
N ALA A 303 12.20 -0.96 -15.03
CA ALA A 303 10.98 -0.58 -14.33
C ALA A 303 10.12 -1.81 -14.00
N LEU A 304 9.90 -2.67 -14.98
CA LEU A 304 9.15 -3.93 -14.81
C LEU A 304 9.76 -4.85 -13.76
N SER A 305 11.08 -5.01 -13.77
CA SER A 305 11.77 -5.91 -12.85
C SER A 305 11.59 -5.52 -11.37
N LYS A 306 11.35 -4.24 -11.05
CA LYS A 306 11.06 -3.77 -9.68
C LYS A 306 9.69 -4.20 -9.16
N LEU A 307 8.78 -4.66 -10.03
CA LEU A 307 7.47 -5.18 -9.66
C LEU A 307 7.52 -6.66 -9.27
N VAL A 308 8.60 -7.39 -9.59
CA VAL A 308 8.69 -8.84 -9.39
C VAL A 308 8.55 -9.20 -7.91
N THR A 309 9.37 -8.63 -7.04
CA THR A 309 9.33 -8.95 -5.60
C THR A 309 7.97 -8.64 -4.94
N PRO A 310 7.39 -7.42 -5.08
CA PRO A 310 6.09 -7.13 -4.47
C PRO A 310 4.94 -7.97 -5.07
N PHE A 311 4.98 -8.30 -6.36
CA PHE A 311 4.01 -9.23 -6.96
C PHE A 311 4.12 -10.62 -6.35
N LEU A 312 5.35 -11.16 -6.23
CA LEU A 312 5.58 -12.47 -5.63
C LEU A 312 5.11 -12.49 -4.18
N ILE A 313 5.35 -11.44 -3.40
CA ILE A 313 4.82 -11.32 -2.03
C ILE A 313 3.29 -11.36 -2.03
N ALA A 314 2.64 -10.66 -2.97
CA ALA A 314 1.18 -10.59 -3.06
C ALA A 314 0.51 -11.94 -3.34
N VAL A 315 1.17 -12.81 -4.11
CA VAL A 315 0.63 -14.13 -4.50
C VAL A 315 1.17 -15.29 -3.65
N ALA A 316 2.18 -15.06 -2.81
CA ALA A 316 2.82 -16.11 -2.04
C ALA A 316 1.87 -16.88 -1.07
N PRO A 317 0.84 -16.26 -0.45
CA PRO A 317 -0.08 -16.99 0.42
C PRO A 317 -0.74 -18.20 -0.25
N PHE A 318 -0.97 -18.17 -1.57
CA PHE A 318 -1.57 -19.27 -2.32
C PHE A 318 -0.66 -20.50 -2.45
N TRP A 319 0.61 -20.39 -2.08
CA TRP A 319 1.55 -21.52 -2.04
C TRP A 319 1.50 -22.29 -0.72
N LEU A 320 0.89 -21.72 0.33
CA LEU A 320 0.72 -22.38 1.60
C LEU A 320 -0.36 -23.49 1.52
N PRO A 321 -0.25 -24.57 2.32
CA PRO A 321 -1.32 -25.54 2.47
C PRO A 321 -2.62 -24.88 2.92
N TYR A 322 -3.76 -25.38 2.43
CA TYR A 322 -5.08 -24.78 2.68
C TYR A 322 -5.41 -24.65 4.17
N HIS A 323 -5.14 -25.70 4.96
CA HIS A 323 -5.40 -25.68 6.41
C HIS A 323 -4.60 -24.59 7.13
N VAL A 324 -3.33 -24.35 6.74
CA VAL A 324 -2.51 -23.26 7.31
C VAL A 324 -3.10 -21.90 6.95
N LEU A 325 -3.58 -21.74 5.72
CA LEU A 325 -4.19 -20.50 5.24
C LEU A 325 -5.45 -20.14 6.04
N GLU A 326 -6.25 -21.13 6.43
CA GLU A 326 -7.49 -20.96 7.20
C GLU A 326 -7.26 -20.84 8.71
N GLN A 327 -6.24 -21.51 9.26
CA GLN A 327 -5.99 -21.47 10.70
C GLN A 327 -5.16 -20.25 11.10
N GLU A 328 -4.19 -19.86 10.28
CA GLU A 328 -3.19 -18.84 10.60
C GLU A 328 -3.33 -17.56 9.76
N THR A 329 -4.53 -17.30 9.23
CA THR A 329 -4.88 -16.16 8.38
C THR A 329 -4.31 -14.84 8.90
N ARG A 330 -4.49 -14.55 10.19
CA ARG A 330 -4.00 -13.32 10.83
C ARG A 330 -2.50 -13.16 10.72
N TYR A 331 -1.71 -14.17 11.05
CA TYR A 331 -0.25 -14.03 11.04
C TYR A 331 0.29 -13.93 9.62
N ILE A 332 -0.28 -14.68 8.68
CA ILE A 332 0.08 -14.56 7.26
C ILE A 332 -0.25 -13.15 6.76
N SER A 333 -1.44 -12.62 7.12
CA SER A 333 -1.89 -11.27 6.77
C SER A 333 -0.98 -10.17 7.31
N VAL A 334 -0.66 -10.22 8.62
CA VAL A 334 0.24 -9.26 9.27
C VAL A 334 1.62 -9.31 8.64
N GLY A 335 2.22 -10.50 8.55
CA GLY A 335 3.58 -10.67 8.06
C GLY A 335 3.73 -10.19 6.62
N MET A 336 2.79 -10.57 5.76
CA MET A 336 2.73 -10.11 4.37
C MET A 336 2.51 -8.61 4.28
N GLY A 337 1.51 -8.07 4.98
CA GLY A 337 1.15 -6.66 4.94
C GLY A 337 2.26 -5.74 5.46
N LEU A 338 2.95 -6.13 6.55
CA LEU A 338 4.11 -5.39 7.07
C LEU A 338 5.29 -5.43 6.10
N LEU A 339 5.56 -6.58 5.45
CA LEU A 339 6.63 -6.71 4.46
C LEU A 339 6.38 -5.81 3.25
N ILE A 340 5.22 -5.91 2.62
CA ILE A 340 4.92 -5.06 1.46
C ILE A 340 4.82 -3.57 1.86
N SER A 341 4.41 -3.28 3.10
CA SER A 341 4.47 -1.92 3.65
C SER A 341 5.89 -1.40 3.81
N PHE A 342 6.84 -2.26 4.17
CA PHE A 342 8.26 -1.93 4.20
C PHE A 342 8.74 -1.53 2.80
N LEU A 343 8.47 -2.39 1.81
CA LEU A 343 8.89 -2.15 0.42
C LEU A 343 8.27 -0.88 -0.15
N THR A 344 6.99 -0.64 0.16
CA THR A 344 6.28 0.57 -0.27
C THR A 344 6.88 1.83 0.33
N LYS A 345 7.15 1.85 1.65
CA LYS A 345 7.84 2.98 2.29
C LYS A 345 9.21 3.23 1.68
N LYS A 346 9.96 2.17 1.42
CA LYS A 346 11.26 2.24 0.74
C LYS A 346 11.13 2.86 -0.65
N MET A 347 10.14 2.45 -1.43
CA MET A 347 9.84 3.04 -2.76
C MET A 347 9.49 4.54 -2.66
N ILE A 348 8.61 4.92 -1.72
CA ILE A 348 8.24 6.33 -1.47
C ILE A 348 9.49 7.15 -1.16
N CYS A 349 10.31 6.69 -0.20
CA CYS A 349 11.52 7.41 0.15
C CYS A 349 12.52 7.49 -1.00
N PHE A 350 12.73 6.40 -1.74
CA PHE A 350 13.69 6.37 -2.85
C PHE A 350 13.23 7.18 -4.05
N SER A 351 11.93 7.35 -4.24
CA SER A 351 11.36 8.32 -5.18
C SER A 351 11.82 9.75 -4.83
N MET A 352 11.61 10.18 -3.58
CA MET A 352 12.02 11.52 -3.11
C MET A 352 13.55 11.69 -3.08
N ALA A 353 14.28 10.64 -2.69
CA ALA A 353 15.74 10.63 -2.65
C ALA A 353 16.38 10.49 -4.04
N ARG A 354 15.58 10.23 -5.08
CA ARG A 354 16.06 9.91 -6.44
C ARG A 354 17.10 8.78 -6.44
N GLN A 355 16.86 7.79 -5.59
CA GLN A 355 17.73 6.63 -5.42
C GLN A 355 17.19 5.43 -6.19
N THR A 356 18.09 4.61 -6.74
CA THR A 356 17.68 3.34 -7.37
C THR A 356 17.04 2.38 -6.36
N PHE A 357 16.06 1.61 -6.83
CA PHE A 357 15.38 0.55 -6.09
C PHE A 357 15.74 -0.82 -6.69
N ALA A 358 16.16 -1.78 -5.86
CA ALA A 358 16.56 -3.10 -6.35
C ALA A 358 15.37 -3.94 -6.82
N SER A 359 15.55 -4.73 -7.88
CA SER A 359 14.51 -5.63 -8.38
C SER A 359 14.17 -6.76 -7.41
N ILE A 360 15.21 -7.35 -6.82
CA ILE A 360 15.13 -8.41 -5.81
C ILE A 360 15.32 -7.76 -4.44
N GLN A 361 14.24 -7.71 -3.65
CA GLN A 361 14.29 -7.13 -2.31
C GLN A 361 14.69 -8.20 -1.29
N MET A 362 15.86 -8.03 -0.67
CA MET A 362 16.43 -8.97 0.30
C MET A 362 15.53 -9.16 1.53
N GLU A 363 14.71 -8.16 1.84
CA GLU A 363 13.72 -8.15 2.91
C GLU A 363 12.62 -9.22 2.71
N ALA A 364 12.42 -9.70 1.48
CA ALA A 364 11.44 -10.74 1.16
C ALA A 364 11.97 -12.17 1.34
N PHE A 365 13.28 -12.38 1.45
CA PHE A 365 13.85 -13.74 1.55
C PHE A 365 13.35 -14.53 2.77
N PRO A 366 13.29 -13.95 4.00
CA PRO A 366 12.74 -14.66 5.14
C PRO A 366 11.29 -15.11 4.92
N TYR A 367 10.48 -14.31 4.22
CA TYR A 367 9.09 -14.63 3.90
C TYR A 367 8.98 -15.84 2.96
N PHE A 368 9.71 -15.80 1.84
CA PHE A 368 9.72 -16.91 0.89
C PHE A 368 10.32 -18.19 1.49
N GLY A 369 11.36 -18.06 2.34
CA GLY A 369 11.95 -19.18 3.07
C GLY A 369 10.95 -19.87 4.00
N ILE A 370 10.14 -19.10 4.74
CA ILE A 370 9.09 -19.65 5.63
C ILE A 370 8.00 -20.35 4.82
N ILE A 371 7.54 -19.74 3.72
CA ILE A 371 6.52 -20.36 2.86
C ILE A 371 7.03 -21.67 2.26
N TRP A 372 8.28 -21.67 1.76
CA TRP A 372 8.92 -22.87 1.25
C TRP A 372 9.09 -23.95 2.32
N LEU A 373 9.49 -23.57 3.55
CA LEU A 373 9.62 -24.48 4.68
C LEU A 373 8.27 -25.16 5.00
N ILE A 374 7.20 -24.37 5.18
CA ILE A 374 5.87 -24.90 5.49
C ILE A 374 5.35 -25.80 4.35
N ARG A 375 5.55 -25.38 3.10
CA ARG A 375 5.11 -26.15 1.92
C ARG A 375 5.89 -27.45 1.73
N SER A 376 7.20 -27.45 1.97
CA SER A 376 8.04 -28.63 1.84
C SER A 376 7.78 -29.65 2.94
N ASP A 377 7.52 -29.21 4.18
CA ASP A 377 7.15 -30.09 5.28
C ASP A 377 5.83 -30.84 5.02
N TYR A 378 4.83 -30.14 4.46
CA TYR A 378 3.55 -30.72 4.06
C TYR A 378 3.68 -31.89 3.08
N PHE A 379 4.71 -31.91 2.24
CA PHE A 379 4.93 -33.00 1.28
C PHE A 379 5.83 -34.10 1.81
N ASN A 380 6.79 -33.77 2.68
CA ASN A 380 7.90 -34.67 2.94
C ASN A 380 7.79 -35.41 4.26
N GLN A 381 7.41 -34.78 5.38
CA GLN A 381 7.56 -35.43 6.70
C GLN A 381 6.58 -35.00 7.81
N HIS A 382 5.68 -34.03 7.59
CA HIS A 382 4.74 -33.53 8.62
C HIS A 382 5.39 -33.30 10.00
N ILE A 383 6.63 -32.79 10.01
CA ILE A 383 7.38 -32.54 11.25
C ILE A 383 6.87 -31.26 11.91
N LEU A 384 6.42 -30.28 11.11
CA LEU A 384 5.87 -29.03 11.63
C LEU A 384 4.44 -29.26 12.12
N THR A 385 4.30 -29.39 13.43
CA THR A 385 3.00 -29.32 14.08
C THR A 385 2.37 -27.94 13.89
N ASP A 386 1.04 -27.84 13.98
CA ASP A 386 0.31 -26.57 13.88
C ASP A 386 0.84 -25.50 14.85
N GLN A 387 1.21 -25.92 16.08
CA GLN A 387 1.81 -25.02 17.08
C GLN A 387 3.16 -24.46 16.63
N ILE A 388 4.01 -25.29 16.01
CA ILE A 388 5.31 -24.84 15.50
C ILE A 388 5.11 -23.89 14.32
N THR A 389 4.22 -24.22 13.39
CA THR A 389 3.86 -23.36 12.25
C THR A 389 3.38 -21.99 12.72
N LYS A 390 2.49 -21.96 13.72
CA LYS A 390 2.01 -20.73 14.36
C LYS A 390 3.14 -19.91 14.99
N VAL A 391 4.05 -20.54 15.74
CA VAL A 391 5.20 -19.86 16.36
C VAL A 391 6.13 -19.27 15.30
N ILE A 392 6.39 -19.99 14.20
CA ILE A 392 7.20 -19.50 13.06
C ILE A 392 6.55 -18.26 12.45
N LEU A 393 5.25 -18.32 12.13
CA LEU A 393 4.52 -17.19 11.53
C LEU A 393 4.41 -15.99 12.48
N ALA A 394 4.16 -16.22 13.77
CA ALA A 394 4.12 -15.16 14.77
C ALA A 394 5.51 -14.51 14.96
N GLY A 395 6.57 -15.33 15.02
CA GLY A 395 7.96 -14.86 15.06
C GLY A 395 8.33 -14.02 13.84
N PHE A 396 7.85 -14.41 12.66
CA PHE A 396 7.99 -13.64 11.43
C PHE A 396 7.28 -12.28 11.51
N CYS A 397 6.07 -12.22 12.07
CA CYS A 397 5.37 -10.94 12.27
C CYS A 397 6.17 -9.99 13.16
N VAL A 398 6.72 -10.50 14.27
CA VAL A 398 7.57 -9.71 15.19
C VAL A 398 8.84 -9.25 14.48
N TYR A 399 9.49 -10.14 13.73
CA TYR A 399 10.66 -9.80 12.94
C TYR A 399 10.37 -8.69 11.93
N GLN A 400 9.27 -8.77 11.18
CA GLN A 400 8.90 -7.76 10.19
C GLN A 400 8.51 -6.43 10.82
N ALA A 401 7.79 -6.45 11.95
CA ALA A 401 7.49 -5.24 12.71
C ALA A 401 8.77 -4.55 13.18
N TYR A 402 9.71 -5.31 13.76
CA TYR A 402 11.02 -4.80 14.18
C TYR A 402 11.80 -4.19 13.02
N ARG A 403 11.89 -4.90 11.88
CA ARG A 403 12.57 -4.42 10.66
C ARG A 403 11.96 -3.13 10.16
N LEU A 404 10.64 -3.07 10.03
CA LEU A 404 9.91 -1.89 9.57
C LEU A 404 10.12 -0.69 10.49
N VAL A 405 9.94 -0.85 11.80
CA VAL A 405 10.13 0.23 12.77
C VAL A 405 11.57 0.71 12.79
N THR A 406 12.55 -0.20 12.76
CA THR A 406 13.98 0.16 12.78
C THR A 406 14.37 0.96 11.54
N TRP A 407 13.94 0.52 10.36
CA TRP A 407 14.24 1.22 9.11
C TRP A 407 13.50 2.55 9.03
N ALA A 408 12.23 2.61 9.41
CA ALA A 408 11.45 3.85 9.43
C ALA A 408 12.07 4.87 10.38
N LYS A 409 12.47 4.45 11.58
CA LYS A 409 13.17 5.32 12.54
C LYS A 409 14.46 5.87 11.93
N LEU A 410 15.28 5.01 11.32
CA LEU A 410 16.53 5.45 10.69
C LEU A 410 16.28 6.48 9.58
N ALA A 411 15.30 6.24 8.72
CA ALA A 411 14.92 7.17 7.66
C ALA A 411 14.42 8.52 8.22
N ILE A 412 13.52 8.47 9.21
CA ILE A 412 12.97 9.67 9.85
C ILE A 412 14.08 10.46 10.55
N ASP A 413 14.97 9.81 11.30
CA ASP A 413 16.06 10.46 12.04
C ASP A 413 17.01 11.19 11.09
N GLN A 414 17.34 10.60 9.94
CA GLN A 414 18.18 11.26 8.93
C GLN A 414 17.52 12.49 8.33
N ILE A 415 16.23 12.39 7.96
CA ILE A 415 15.47 13.50 7.39
C ILE A 415 15.31 14.62 8.42
N CYS A 416 14.94 14.28 9.66
CA CYS A 416 14.80 15.22 10.76
C CYS A 416 16.12 15.97 11.04
N THR A 417 17.23 15.23 11.08
CA THR A 417 18.57 15.81 11.29
C THR A 417 18.93 16.76 10.15
N ARG A 418 18.66 16.38 8.90
CA ARG A 418 18.98 17.20 7.74
C ARG A 418 18.14 18.48 7.66
N LEU A 419 16.85 18.39 7.99
CA LEU A 419 15.90 19.50 7.89
C LEU A 419 15.84 20.35 9.17
N ASP A 420 16.52 19.93 10.24
CA ASP A 420 16.47 20.53 11.58
C ASP A 420 15.04 20.62 12.16
N ILE A 421 14.25 19.55 11.98
CA ILE A 421 12.86 19.46 12.45
C ILE A 421 12.68 18.27 13.41
N ASN A 422 11.61 18.31 14.20
CA ASN A 422 11.17 17.16 14.99
C ASN A 422 10.05 16.42 14.24
N CYS A 423 9.98 15.10 14.39
CA CYS A 423 8.96 14.30 13.70
C CYS A 423 7.53 14.55 14.23
N LEU A 424 7.33 14.47 15.55
CA LEU A 424 5.99 14.51 16.18
C LEU A 424 5.71 15.78 17.01
N THR A 425 6.65 16.72 17.04
CA THR A 425 6.50 17.99 17.78
C THR A 425 6.92 19.16 16.90
N ILE A 426 6.43 20.35 17.22
CA ILE A 426 6.83 21.57 16.50
C ILE A 426 8.08 22.13 17.19
N LYS A 427 9.18 22.23 16.43
CA LYS A 427 10.40 22.87 16.92
C LYS A 427 10.23 24.38 16.84
N HIS A 428 10.09 25.05 17.97
CA HIS A 428 10.08 26.51 18.03
C HIS A 428 11.52 27.03 18.00
N LYS A 429 11.84 27.95 17.07
CA LYS A 429 13.08 28.72 17.17
C LYS A 429 13.06 29.47 18.52
N LYS A 430 14.16 29.41 19.28
CA LYS A 430 14.33 30.31 20.43
C LYS A 430 14.14 31.74 19.90
N LYS A 431 13.22 32.49 20.50
CA LYS A 431 13.20 33.94 20.31
C LYS A 431 14.46 34.45 21.01
N ASP A 432 15.44 34.83 20.21
CA ASP A 432 16.61 35.59 20.69
C ASP A 432 16.17 36.95 21.22
#